data_AF-A0A0C2CMY6-F1
#
_entry.id   AF-A0A0C2CMY6-F1
#
_cell.length_a   1.000
_cell.length_b   1.000
_cell.length_c   1.000
_cell.angle_alpha   90.00
_cell.angle_beta   90.00
_cell.angle_gamma   90.00
#
_symmetry.space_group_name_H-M   'P 1'
#
loop_
_entity.id
_entity.type
_entity.pdbx_description
1 polymer ?
#
loop_
_entity_poly.entity_id
_entity_poly.type
_entity_poly.pdbx_seq_one_letter_code
_entity_poly.pdbx_strand_id
1 'polypeptide(L)'
;AHNLQPTNGCITAGLMLEGGHEYDPLMYIHLVQDYGLEVDVAQHLANTYGDRAFVVARMCKMTGKRWPIIGSRLHQEFPYLDAEVIRL
;
A
#
# COMPACT_ATOMS: atom_id res chain seq x y z
N ALA A 1 -23.19 26.48 -29.04
CA ALA A 1 -23.05 25.60 -27.86
C ALA A 1 -23.31 24.17 -28.31
N HIS A 2 -22.41 23.23 -28.00
CA HIS A 2 -22.52 21.84 -28.48
C HIS A 2 -23.47 21.03 -27.58
N ASN A 3 -24.56 20.51 -28.14
CA ASN A 3 -25.57 19.67 -27.47
C ASN A 3 -25.03 18.25 -27.19
N LEU A 4 -24.00 18.14 -26.35
CA LEU A 4 -23.47 16.85 -25.94
C LEU A 4 -24.38 16.26 -24.85
N GLN A 5 -24.97 15.11 -25.14
CA GLN A 5 -25.74 14.30 -24.18
C GLN A 5 -24.83 13.22 -23.61
N PRO A 6 -24.77 13.01 -22.28
CA PRO A 6 -23.96 11.96 -21.68
C PRO A 6 -24.48 10.57 -22.09
N THR A 7 -23.57 9.67 -22.46
CA THR A 7 -23.89 8.31 -22.92
C THR A 7 -24.56 7.45 -21.84
N ASN A 8 -24.26 7.72 -20.57
CA ASN A 8 -24.79 7.00 -19.42
C ASN A 8 -24.81 7.89 -18.16
N GLY A 9 -25.53 7.44 -17.13
CA GLY A 9 -25.50 8.05 -15.80
C GLY A 9 -24.15 7.86 -15.09
N CYS A 10 -23.92 8.62 -14.02
CA CYS A 10 -22.73 8.48 -13.19
C CYS A 10 -22.68 7.08 -12.55
N ILE A 11 -21.60 6.35 -12.79
CA ILE A 11 -21.38 5.00 -12.24
C ILE A 11 -20.34 4.96 -11.11
N THR A 12 -19.77 6.11 -10.72
CA THR A 12 -18.62 6.18 -9.79
C THR A 12 -18.92 5.65 -8.40
N ALA A 13 -20.16 5.74 -7.93
CA ALA A 13 -20.54 5.26 -6.60
C ALA A 13 -20.40 3.73 -6.43
N GLY A 14 -20.48 2.96 -7.53
CA GLY A 14 -20.33 1.50 -7.52
C GLY A 14 -18.95 1.01 -7.98
N LEU A 15 -18.04 1.93 -8.31
CA LEU A 15 -16.69 1.58 -8.75
C LEU A 15 -15.78 1.38 -7.54
N MET A 16 -15.29 0.16 -7.37
CA MET A 16 -14.24 -0.14 -6.40
C MET A 16 -12.94 0.50 -6.89
N LEU A 17 -12.32 1.35 -6.06
CA LEU A 17 -11.00 1.90 -6.35
C LEU A 17 -9.92 0.84 -6.11
N GLU A 18 -8.85 0.91 -6.88
CA GLU A 18 -7.70 0.05 -6.69
C GLU A 18 -7.06 0.31 -5.32
N GLY A 19 -6.68 -0.74 -4.60
CA GLY A 19 -6.26 -0.64 -3.18
C GLY A 19 -7.39 -0.96 -2.21
N GLY A 20 -8.66 -0.89 -2.62
CA GLY A 20 -9.80 -1.19 -1.76
C GLY A 20 -10.16 -2.68 -1.69
N HIS A 21 -9.64 -3.51 -2.60
CA HIS A 21 -10.09 -4.89 -2.73
C HIS A 21 -9.60 -5.73 -1.55
N GLU A 22 -10.48 -6.34 -0.75
CA GLU A 22 -10.05 -7.08 0.46
C GLU A 22 -9.27 -6.21 1.48
N TYR A 23 -9.42 -4.88 1.42
CA TYR A 23 -8.89 -4.01 2.45
C TYR A 23 -9.56 -4.31 3.79
N ASP A 24 -8.73 -4.57 4.80
CA ASP A 24 -9.16 -4.76 6.18
C ASP A 24 -8.24 -3.95 7.12
N PRO A 25 -8.79 -3.27 8.14
CA PRO A 25 -7.99 -2.49 9.09
C PRO A 25 -6.95 -3.30 9.86
N LEU A 26 -7.07 -4.63 9.93
CA LEU A 26 -6.13 -5.54 10.57
C LEU A 26 -5.12 -6.13 9.58
N MET A 27 -5.15 -5.79 8.28
CA MET A 27 -4.22 -6.37 7.30
C MET A 27 -2.75 -6.03 7.60
N TYR A 28 -2.47 -4.95 8.34
CA TYR A 28 -1.11 -4.62 8.78
C TYR A 28 -0.52 -5.72 9.68
N ILE A 29 -1.35 -6.49 10.39
CA ILE A 29 -0.91 -7.64 11.19
C ILE A 29 -0.30 -8.71 10.29
N HIS A 30 -0.94 -9.00 9.16
CA HIS A 30 -0.42 -9.93 8.15
C HIS A 30 0.87 -9.41 7.53
N LEU A 31 0.95 -8.11 7.21
CA LEU A 31 2.20 -7.50 6.71
C LEU A 31 3.36 -7.64 7.71
N VAL A 32 3.11 -7.44 9.01
CA VAL A 32 4.14 -7.61 10.05
C VAL A 32 4.55 -9.09 10.18
N GLN A 33 3.58 -10.01 10.19
CA GLN A 33 3.82 -11.43 10.42
C GLN A 33 4.50 -12.12 9.22
N ASP A 34 4.01 -11.86 8.01
CA ASP A 34 4.45 -12.57 6.81
C ASP A 34 5.75 -11.99 6.23
N TYR A 35 5.94 -10.68 6.37
CA TYR A 35 7.07 -9.96 5.76
C TYR A 35 8.10 -9.45 6.77
N GLY A 36 7.78 -9.45 8.07
CA GLY A 36 8.69 -8.96 9.10
C GLY A 36 8.94 -7.45 9.02
N LEU A 37 7.91 -6.69 8.65
CA LEU A 37 7.92 -5.22 8.62
C LEU A 37 7.73 -4.64 10.02
N GLU A 38 8.23 -3.43 10.25
CA GLU A 38 7.88 -2.67 11.46
C GLU A 38 6.39 -2.28 11.45
N VAL A 39 5.80 -2.20 12.64
CA VAL A 39 4.34 -2.03 12.81
C VAL A 39 3.85 -0.69 12.24
N ASP A 40 4.59 0.39 12.47
CA ASP A 40 4.28 1.73 11.95
C ASP A 40 4.34 1.77 10.41
N VAL A 41 5.34 1.11 9.82
CA VAL A 41 5.48 0.98 8.36
C VAL A 41 4.35 0.12 7.77
N ALA A 42 4.03 -1.01 8.40
CA ALA A 42 2.95 -1.88 7.96
C ALA A 42 1.59 -1.17 8.02
N GLN A 43 1.34 -0.38 9.07
CA GLN A 43 0.14 0.46 9.20
C GLN A 43 0.08 1.53 8.11
N HIS A 44 1.20 2.21 7.85
CA HIS A 44 1.31 3.20 6.76
C HIS A 44 0.98 2.57 5.40
N LEU A 45 1.58 1.41 5.10
CA LEU A 45 1.37 0.73 3.83
C LEU A 45 -0.08 0.25 3.67
N ALA A 46 -0.66 -0.35 4.71
CA ALA A 46 -2.06 -0.78 4.69
C ALA A 46 -3.01 0.40 4.47
N ASN A 47 -2.81 1.52 5.17
CA ASN A 47 -3.67 2.70 5.03
C ASN A 47 -3.51 3.42 3.69
N THR A 48 -2.32 3.36 3.08
CA THR A 48 -2.00 4.10 1.85
C THR A 48 -2.28 3.28 0.59
N TYR A 49 -1.97 1.99 0.61
CA TYR A 49 -2.03 1.11 -0.57
C TYR A 49 -3.08 -0.01 -0.45
N GLY A 50 -3.63 -0.23 0.74
CA GLY A 50 -4.56 -1.33 1.03
C GLY A 50 -4.04 -2.66 0.52
N ASP A 51 -4.77 -3.32 -0.38
CA ASP A 51 -4.40 -4.61 -0.97
C ASP A 51 -3.04 -4.61 -1.67
N ARG A 52 -2.64 -3.45 -2.21
CA ARG A 52 -1.35 -3.27 -2.88
C ARG A 52 -0.17 -3.20 -1.92
N ALA A 53 -0.41 -3.05 -0.63
CA ALA A 53 0.64 -3.05 0.38
C ALA A 53 1.50 -4.33 0.33
N PHE A 54 0.88 -5.48 0.03
CA PHE A 54 1.57 -6.76 -0.14
C PHE A 54 2.53 -6.75 -1.35
N VAL A 55 2.15 -6.07 -2.42
CA VAL A 55 3.01 -5.93 -3.61
C VAL A 55 4.22 -5.06 -3.29
N VAL A 56 4.01 -3.95 -2.57
CA VAL A 56 5.11 -3.08 -2.12
C VAL A 56 6.05 -3.83 -1.18
N ALA A 57 5.50 -4.58 -0.21
CA ALA A 57 6.28 -5.40 0.71
C ALA A 57 7.15 -6.44 -0.04
N ARG A 58 6.59 -7.13 -1.05
CA ARG A 58 7.36 -8.09 -1.88
C ARG A 58 8.48 -7.46 -2.70
N MET A 59 8.38 -6.17 -3.03
CA MET A 59 9.43 -5.45 -3.76
C MET A 59 10.55 -4.94 -2.83
N CYS A 60 10.35 -4.98 -1.52
CA CYS A 60 11.34 -4.53 -0.56
C CYS A 60 12.57 -5.44 -0.55
N LYS A 61 13.75 -4.82 -0.47
CA LYS A 61 15.00 -5.55 -0.24
C LYS A 61 15.05 -6.04 1.20
N MET A 62 15.70 -7.19 1.41
CA MET A 62 16.05 -7.67 2.74
C MET A 62 17.04 -6.71 3.40
N THR A 63 16.81 -6.38 4.67
CA THR A 63 17.66 -5.44 5.43
C THR A 63 18.92 -6.10 6.00
N GLY A 64 18.96 -7.43 6.04
CA GLY A 64 20.03 -8.22 6.68
C GLY A 64 20.02 -8.17 8.21
N LYS A 65 19.03 -7.54 8.83
CA LYS A 65 18.85 -7.48 10.29
C LYS A 65 17.94 -8.62 10.75
N ARG A 66 17.96 -8.94 12.05
CA ARG A 66 16.99 -9.87 12.66
C ARG A 66 15.57 -9.32 12.61
N TRP A 67 15.44 -8.00 12.75
CA TRP A 67 14.20 -7.25 12.66
C TRP A 67 14.52 -5.78 12.32
N PRO A 68 13.72 -5.10 11.48
CA PRO A 68 12.80 -5.68 10.48
C PRO A 68 13.54 -6.56 9.47
N ILE A 69 12.87 -7.57 8.91
CA ILE A 69 13.47 -8.54 7.96
C ILE A 69 13.61 -7.92 6.57
N ILE A 70 12.58 -7.18 6.14
CA ILE A 70 12.55 -6.46 4.87
C ILE A 70 12.14 -5.02 5.09
N GLY A 71 12.39 -4.17 4.09
CA GLY A 71 12.00 -2.76 4.13
C GLY A 71 13.10 -1.90 4.72
N SER A 72 13.95 -1.38 3.85
CA SER A 72 14.86 -0.29 4.19
C SER A 72 14.08 1.01 4.22
N ARG A 73 14.06 1.69 5.38
CA ARG A 73 13.45 3.01 5.51
C ARG A 73 14.28 4.04 4.74
N LEU A 74 13.59 4.93 4.04
CA LEU A 74 14.21 6.09 3.40
C LEU A 74 14.78 7.06 4.46
N HIS A 75 14.05 7.23 5.56
CA HIS A 75 14.45 8.03 6.71
C HIS A 75 13.98 7.35 7.99
N GLN A 76 14.81 7.33 9.04
CA GLN A 76 14.49 6.57 10.27
C GLN A 76 13.23 7.09 10.98
N GLU A 77 13.01 8.40 10.95
CA GLU A 77 11.88 9.06 11.63
C GLU A 77 10.55 8.98 10.88
N PHE A 78 10.53 8.47 9.65
CA PHE A 78 9.31 8.39 8.84
C PHE A 78 9.04 6.96 8.37
N PRO A 79 7.76 6.56 8.25
CA PRO A 79 7.39 5.19 7.89
C PRO A 79 7.48 4.94 6.37
N TYR A 80 8.40 5.60 5.67
CA TYR A 80 8.57 5.46 4.22
C TYR A 80 9.67 4.47 3.88
N LEU A 81 9.38 3.57 2.93
CA LEU A 81 10.32 2.59 2.43
C LEU A 81 10.93 3.01 1.09
N ASP A 82 12.18 2.60 0.86
CA ASP A 82 12.83 2.80 -0.45
C ASP A 82 12.04 2.15 -1.60
N ALA A 83 11.32 1.05 -1.31
CA ALA A 83 10.50 0.35 -2.30
C ALA A 83 9.29 1.16 -2.77
N GLU A 84 8.80 2.12 -1.98
CA GLU A 84 7.72 3.03 -2.41
C GLU A 84 8.21 3.97 -3.52
N VAL A 85 9.49 4.37 -3.47
CA VAL A 85 10.09 5.32 -4.43
C VAL A 85 10.46 4.68 -5.76
N ILE A 86 10.71 3.36 -5.76
CA ILE A 86 11.02 2.59 -6.98
C ILE A 86 9.82 2.55 -7.96
N ARG A 87 8.64 3.04 -7.56
CA ARG A 87 7.41 3.09 -8.38
C ARG A 87 7.05 4.47 -8.95
N LEU A 88 8.02 5.37 -9.10
CA LEU A 88 7.95 6.52 -10.01
C LEU A 88 8.92 6.32 -11.18
#